data_AF-A0A654D1Q6-F1
#
_entry.id   AF-A0A654D1Q6-F1
#
_cell.length_a   1.000
_cell.length_b   1.000
_cell.length_c   1.000
_cell.angle_alpha   90.00
_cell.angle_beta   90.00
_cell.angle_gamma   90.00
#
_symmetry.space_group_name_H-M   'P 1'
#
loop_
_entity.id
_entity.type
_entity.pdbx_description
1 polymer ?
#
loop_
_entity_poly.entity_id
_entity_poly.type
_entity_poly.pdbx_seq_one_letter_code
_entity_poly.pdbx_strand_id
1 'polypeptide(L)' 'MRERGVLISAAGPLENILKIRPLLVFEREHADLLLECLDAALSEV' A
#
# COMPACT_ATOMS: atom_id res chain seq x y z
N MET A 1 6.47 -3.75 -3.02
CA MET A 1 5.00 -3.93 -2.85
C MET A 1 4.29 -4.45 -4.11
N ARG A 2 4.47 -3.86 -5.30
CA ARG A 2 3.79 -4.28 -6.54
C ARG A 2 3.94 -5.78 -6.85
N GLU A 3 5.16 -6.32 -6.72
CA GLU A 3 5.45 -7.74 -6.95
C GLU A 3 4.74 -8.67 -5.97
N ARG A 4 4.31 -8.14 -4.81
CA ARG A 4 3.53 -8.85 -3.78
C ARG A 4 2.02 -8.64 -3.94
N GLY A 5 1.57 -8.14 -5.11
CA GLY A 5 0.16 -7.98 -5.44
C GLY A 5 -0.50 -6.72 -4.86
N VAL A 6 0.22 -5.89 -4.10
CA VAL A 6 -0.33 -4.65 -3.54
C VAL A 6 -0.05 -3.47 -4.47
N LEU A 7 -1.11 -2.94 -5.07
CA LEU A 7 -1.08 -1.83 -6.01
C LEU A 7 -1.50 -0.53 -5.32
N ILE A 8 -0.56 0.38 -5.18
CA ILE A 8 -0.75 1.72 -4.61
C ILE A 8 0.03 2.75 -5.44
N SER A 9 -0.41 4.00 -5.42
CA SER A 9 0.21 5.09 -6.19
C SER A 9 0.74 6.16 -5.26
N ALA A 10 1.78 6.87 -5.71
CA ALA A 10 2.19 8.13 -5.11
C ALA A 10 1.21 9.26 -5.50
N ALA A 11 1.23 10.34 -4.71
CA ALA A 11 0.43 11.53 -4.92
C ALA A 11 1.12 12.78 -4.33
N GLY A 12 0.55 13.95 -4.64
CA GLY A 12 1.03 15.25 -4.20
C GLY A 12 2.14 15.83 -5.09
N PRO A 13 2.47 17.14 -4.95
CA PRO A 13 3.45 17.82 -5.80
C PRO A 13 4.87 17.24 -5.72
N LEU A 14 5.20 16.58 -4.61
CA LEU A 14 6.51 15.99 -4.35
C LEU A 14 6.52 14.46 -4.45
N GLU A 15 5.40 13.85 -4.86
CA GLU A 15 5.21 12.39 -4.94
C GLU A 15 5.56 11.62 -3.64
N ASN A 16 5.57 12.30 -2.50
CA ASN A 16 5.95 11.75 -1.20
C ASN A 16 4.74 11.29 -0.36
N ILE A 17 3.55 11.26 -0.96
CA ILE A 17 2.32 10.82 -0.30
C ILE A 17 1.88 9.50 -0.91
N LEU A 18 1.71 8.48 -0.08
CA LEU A 18 1.10 7.21 -0.51
C LEU A 18 -0.43 7.35 -0.55
N LYS A 19 -1.01 7.17 -1.73
CA LYS A 19 -2.46 7.23 -1.94
C LYS A 19 -3.08 5.84 -1.85
N ILE A 20 -3.82 5.61 -0.78
CA ILE A 20 -4.53 4.36 -0.50
C ILE A 20 -6.04 4.62 -0.67
N ARG A 21 -6.66 3.96 -1.65
CA ARG A 21 -8.09 4.10 -1.97
C ARG A 21 -8.73 2.71 -2.14
N PRO A 22 -9.03 2.02 -1.03
CA PRO A 22 -9.65 0.70 -1.09
C PRO A 22 -11.08 0.77 -1.67
N LEU A 23 -11.55 -0.33 -2.23
CA LEU A 23 -12.92 -0.47 -2.74
C LEU A 23 -13.92 -0.68 -1.58
N LEU A 24 -15.23 -0.57 -1.86
CA LEU A 24 -16.27 -0.73 -0.83
C LEU A 24 -16.28 -2.11 -0.17
N VAL A 25 -15.86 -3.15 -0.89
CA VAL A 25 -15.76 -4.53 -0.39
C VAL A 25 -14.42 -4.82 0.30
N PHE A 26 -13.69 -3.79 0.69
CA PHE A 26 -12.40 -3.96 1.34
C PHE A 26 -12.58 -4.46 2.78
N GLU A 27 -12.20 -5.72 2.97
CA GLU A 27 -12.20 -6.39 4.27
C GLU A 27 -10.86 -6.29 5.01
N ARG A 28 -10.84 -6.79 6.26
CA ARG A 28 -9.71 -6.68 7.18
C ARG A 28 -8.48 -7.42 6.67
N GLU A 29 -8.68 -8.58 6.08
CA GLU A 29 -7.65 -9.47 5.55
C GLU A 29 -6.83 -8.78 4.46
N HIS A 30 -7.46 -7.91 3.66
CA HIS A 30 -6.76 -7.07 2.68
C HIS A 30 -5.93 -5.97 3.34
N ALA A 31 -6.40 -5.44 4.47
CA ALA A 31 -5.67 -4.45 5.27
C ALA A 31 -4.42 -5.08 5.90
N ASP A 32 -4.55 -6.30 6.42
CA ASP A 32 -3.45 -7.05 7.00
C ASP A 32 -2.37 -7.32 5.92
N LEU A 33 -2.76 -7.76 4.72
CA LEU A 33 -1.85 -7.93 3.57
C LEU A 33 -1.15 -6.62 3.19
N LEU A 34 -1.89 -5.51 3.12
CA LEU A 34 -1.34 -4.19 2.80
C LEU A 34 -0.27 -3.77 3.82
N LEU A 35 -0.56 -3.93 5.12
CA LEU A 35 0.33 -3.55 6.20
C LEU A 35 1.61 -4.40 6.20
N GLU A 36 1.49 -5.72 6.05
CA GLU A 36 2.64 -6.61 5.95
C GLU A 36 3.55 -6.25 4.77
N CYS A 37 2.97 -5.99 3.60
CA CYS A 37 3.73 -5.57 2.43
C CYS A 37 4.39 -4.20 2.60
N LEU A 38 3.74 -3.28 3.30
CA LEU A 38 4.25 -1.94 3.54
C LEU A 38 5.42 -1.96 4.52
N ASP A 39 5.28 -2.69 5.63
CA ASP A 39 6.32 -2.83 6.65
C ASP A 39 7.61 -3.41 6.06
N ALA A 40 7.48 -4.49 5.28
CA ALA A 40 8.62 -5.08 4.59
C ALA A 40 9.28 -4.11 3.59
N ALA A 41 8.47 -3.38 2.80
CA ALA A 41 9.01 -2.45 1.82
C ALA A 41 9.72 -1.26 2.46
N LEU A 42 9.28 -0.80 3.64
CA LEU A 42 9.94 0.26 4.38
C LEU A 42 11.18 -0.22 5.14
N SER A 43 11.23 -1.51 5.52
CA SER A 43 12.39 -2.12 6.18
C SER A 43 13.52 -2.49 5.21
N GLU A 44 13.22 -2.63 3.91
CA GLU A 44 14.19 -2.90 2.85
C GLU A 44 14.94 -1.64 2.36
N VAL A 45 14.59 -0.45 2.88
CA VAL A 45 15.12 0.87 2.46
C VAL A 45 16.16 1.41 3.44
#